data_AF-A0A0D6M398-F1
#
_entry.id   AF-A0A0D6M398-F1
#
_cell.length_a   1.000
_cell.length_b   1.000
_cell.length_c   1.000
_cell.angle_alpha   90.00
_cell.angle_beta   90.00
_cell.angle_gamma   90.00
#
_symmetry.space_group_name_H-M   'P 1'
#
loop_
_entity.id
_entity.type
_entity.pdbx_description
1 polymer ?
#
loop_
_entity_poly.entity_id
_entity_poly.type
_entity_poly.pdbx_seq_one_letter_code
_entity_poly.pdbx_strand_id
1 'polypeptide(L)'
;MRLDELRSPAPTRRSDSPVDEDSDTLVLTADEAVFLQASWHRAIATIDVGAEVIIRLLNDKRSLFKSLLESHAGHIDHREKFTVEVVNRDLKRAKEVGQGVVRFFTKISAN
;
A
#
# COMPACT_ATOMS: atom_id res chain seq x y z
N MET A 1 57.79 -1.89 -7.80
CA MET A 1 56.91 -2.98 -7.33
C MET A 1 55.49 -2.43 -7.38
N ARG A 2 54.68 -2.91 -8.33
CA ARG A 2 53.35 -2.36 -8.65
C ARG A 2 52.33 -2.82 -7.60
N LEU A 3 51.58 -1.88 -7.03
CA LEU A 3 50.37 -2.14 -6.25
C LEU A 3 49.21 -2.04 -7.23
N ASP A 4 48.81 -3.17 -7.81
CA ASP A 4 47.58 -3.26 -8.59
C ASP A 4 46.39 -3.27 -7.61
N GLU A 5 45.53 -2.28 -7.79
CA GLU A 5 44.30 -2.07 -7.04
C GLU A 5 43.34 -3.24 -7.25
N LEU A 6 43.04 -3.96 -6.16
CA LEU A 6 41.98 -4.95 -6.04
C LEU A 6 40.60 -4.28 -6.23
N ARG A 7 40.23 -4.01 -7.48
CA ARG A 7 38.88 -3.59 -7.86
C ARG A 7 37.99 -4.83 -7.94
N SER A 8 37.40 -5.22 -6.80
CA SER A 8 36.38 -6.25 -6.78
C SER A 8 35.17 -5.80 -7.62
N PRO A 9 34.67 -6.62 -8.56
CA PRO A 9 33.48 -6.27 -9.34
C PRO A 9 32.24 -6.29 -8.44
N ALA A 10 31.39 -5.27 -8.58
CA ALA A 10 30.10 -5.17 -7.92
C ALA A 10 29.26 -6.43 -8.20
N PRO A 11 28.51 -6.97 -7.22
CA PRO A 11 27.67 -8.13 -7.46
C PRO A 11 26.59 -7.77 -8.49
N THR A 12 26.62 -8.48 -9.61
CA THR A 12 25.60 -8.46 -10.66
C THR A 12 24.24 -8.70 -9.99
N ARG A 13 23.34 -7.70 -10.01
CA ARG A 13 21.93 -7.93 -9.65
C ARG A 13 21.44 -9.10 -10.50
N ARG A 14 21.04 -10.19 -9.87
CA ARG A 14 20.37 -11.29 -10.55
C ARG A 14 19.09 -10.71 -11.17
N SER A 15 19.05 -10.72 -12.50
CA SER A 15 17.88 -10.33 -13.29
C SER A 15 16.77 -11.37 -13.27
N ASP A 16 16.93 -12.46 -12.51
CA ASP A 16 15.91 -13.50 -12.34
C ASP A 16 14.91 -13.07 -11.25
N SER A 17 14.14 -12.02 -11.54
CA SER A 17 12.77 -12.01 -11.05
C SER A 17 11.96 -12.89 -11.99
N PRO A 18 11.15 -13.85 -11.50
CA PRO A 18 10.24 -14.59 -12.36
C PRO A 18 9.40 -13.57 -13.12
N VAL A 19 9.49 -13.60 -14.45
CA VAL A 19 8.49 -12.95 -15.28
C VAL A 19 7.26 -13.84 -15.13
N ASP A 20 6.21 -13.34 -14.47
CA ASP A 20 4.92 -14.01 -14.47
C ASP A 20 4.45 -14.07 -15.94
N GLU A 21 4.66 -15.22 -16.59
CA GLU A 21 4.25 -15.46 -17.98
C GLU A 21 2.73 -15.60 -18.13
N ASP A 22 2.00 -15.73 -17.01
CA ASP A 22 0.54 -15.59 -16.95
C ASP A 22 0.18 -14.19 -16.42
N SER A 23 0.53 -13.16 -17.20
CA SER A 23 -0.17 -11.88 -17.03
C SER A 23 -1.56 -12.03 -17.64
N ASP A 24 -2.46 -12.67 -16.88
CA ASP A 24 -3.91 -12.56 -17.05
C ASP A 24 -4.26 -11.08 -16.87
N THR A 25 -4.02 -10.32 -17.92
CA THR A 25 -4.26 -8.89 -17.96
C THR A 25 -5.77 -8.76 -17.95
N LEU A 26 -6.32 -8.47 -16.78
CA LEU A 26 -7.74 -8.21 -16.59
C LEU A 26 -8.09 -6.94 -17.36
N VAL A 27 -8.62 -7.11 -18.57
CA VAL A 27 -9.11 -6.00 -19.39
C VAL A 27 -10.56 -5.75 -19.03
N LEU A 28 -10.82 -4.57 -18.46
CA LEU A 28 -12.18 -4.11 -18.20
C LEU A 28 -12.87 -3.73 -19.50
N THR A 29 -14.13 -4.11 -19.66
CA THR A 29 -14.99 -3.53 -20.68
C THR A 29 -15.23 -2.04 -20.39
N ALA A 30 -15.67 -1.28 -21.40
CA ALA A 30 -15.97 0.13 -21.23
C ALA A 30 -17.02 0.38 -20.14
N ASP A 31 -18.07 -0.45 -20.09
CA ASP A 31 -19.14 -0.33 -19.10
C ASP A 31 -18.64 -0.65 -17.68
N GLU A 32 -17.78 -1.66 -17.52
CA GLU A 32 -17.16 -1.99 -16.23
C GLU A 32 -16.24 -0.86 -15.75
N ALA A 33 -15.45 -0.27 -16.65
CA ALA A 33 -14.58 0.85 -16.31
C ALA A 33 -15.39 2.07 -15.83
N VAL A 34 -16.46 2.44 -16.56
CA VAL A 34 -17.37 3.53 -16.15
C VAL A 34 -18.03 3.23 -14.80
N PHE A 35 -18.49 1.99 -14.60
CA PHE A 35 -19.12 1.58 -13.36
C PHE A 35 -18.15 1.63 -12.17
N LEU A 36 -16.92 1.15 -12.34
CA LEU A 36 -15.88 1.19 -11.32
C LEU A 36 -15.48 2.62 -10.97
N GLN A 37 -15.32 3.48 -11.98
CA GLN A 37 -15.02 4.89 -11.79
C GLN A 37 -16.14 5.59 -11.01
N ALA A 38 -17.40 5.41 -11.39
CA ALA A 38 -18.54 6.00 -10.69
C ALA A 38 -18.65 5.50 -9.24
N SER A 39 -18.44 4.18 -9.04
CA SER A 39 -18.48 3.55 -7.72
C SER A 39 -17.35 4.06 -6.81
N TRP A 40 -16.15 4.22 -7.34
CA TRP A 40 -15.01 4.78 -6.62
C TRP A 40 -15.27 6.23 -6.17
N HIS A 41 -15.70 7.09 -7.10
CA HIS A 41 -16.03 8.49 -6.79
C HIS A 41 -17.11 8.61 -5.71
N ARG A 42 -18.15 7.77 -5.79
CA ARG A 42 -19.19 7.74 -4.76
C ARG A 42 -18.64 7.30 -3.40
N ALA A 43 -17.77 6.29 -3.35
CA ALA A 43 -17.20 5.82 -2.10
C ALA A 43 -16.34 6.89 -1.42
N ILE A 44 -15.40 7.51 -2.14
CA ILE A 44 -14.52 8.53 -1.55
C ILE A 44 -15.24 9.82 -1.14
N ALA A 45 -16.43 10.09 -1.72
CA ALA A 45 -17.27 11.23 -1.34
C ALA A 45 -18.12 10.96 -0.09
N THR A 46 -18.31 9.70 0.30
CA THR A 46 -19.25 9.30 1.37
C THR A 46 -18.55 8.83 2.63
N ILE A 47 -17.39 8.19 2.50
CA ILE A 47 -16.64 7.62 3.63
C ILE A 47 -15.14 7.94 3.51
N ASP A 48 -14.44 7.89 4.64
CA ASP A 48 -12.97 7.88 4.66
C ASP A 48 -12.45 6.49 4.29
N VAL A 49 -12.49 6.19 2.98
CA VAL A 49 -12.05 4.90 2.42
C VAL A 49 -10.64 4.53 2.89
N GLY A 50 -9.75 5.52 2.99
CA GLY A 50 -8.39 5.33 3.46
C GLY A 50 -8.37 4.79 4.87
N ALA A 51 -8.97 5.51 5.82
CA ALA A 51 -9.04 5.06 7.21
C ALA A 51 -9.76 3.71 7.36
N GLU A 52 -10.83 3.48 6.61
CA GLU A 52 -11.59 2.23 6.58
C GLU A 52 -10.75 1.01 6.16
N VAL A 53 -9.87 1.16 5.17
CA VAL A 53 -8.92 0.10 4.78
C VAL A 53 -7.90 -0.13 5.90
N ILE A 54 -7.34 0.96 6.44
CA ILE A 54 -6.32 0.91 7.48
C ILE A 54 -6.84 0.21 8.75
N ILE A 55 -8.04 0.56 9.24
CA ILE A 55 -8.61 -0.07 10.44
C ILE A 55 -8.88 -1.56 10.21
N ARG A 56 -9.28 -1.99 9.00
CA ARG A 56 -9.47 -3.41 8.69
C ARG A 56 -8.14 -4.15 8.77
N LEU A 57 -7.07 -3.59 8.19
CA LEU A 57 -5.74 -4.17 8.25
C LEU A 57 -5.14 -4.18 9.67
N LEU A 58 -5.42 -3.17 10.48
CA LEU A 58 -4.94 -3.09 11.86
C LEU A 58 -5.70 -4.02 12.82
N ASN A 59 -7.00 -4.24 12.58
CA ASN A 59 -7.83 -5.09 13.42
C ASN A 59 -7.84 -6.56 12.98
N ASP A 60 -7.31 -6.88 11.80
CA ASP A 60 -7.12 -8.26 11.37
C ASP A 60 -5.86 -8.86 12.02
N LYS A 61 -6.06 -9.88 12.86
CA LYS A 61 -4.97 -10.58 13.57
C LYS A 61 -4.03 -11.35 12.63
N ARG A 62 -4.43 -11.60 11.39
CA ARG A 62 -3.60 -12.29 10.38
C ARG A 62 -2.76 -11.31 9.56
N SER A 63 -3.06 -10.03 9.65
CA SER A 63 -2.34 -8.98 8.95
C SER A 63 -1.04 -8.61 9.68
N LEU A 64 0.06 -8.51 8.94
CA LEU A 64 1.34 -8.00 9.45
C LEU A 64 1.40 -6.46 9.49
N PHE A 65 0.31 -5.79 9.13
CA PHE A 65 0.30 -4.35 8.92
C PHE A 65 0.67 -3.55 10.17
N LYS A 66 0.22 -3.96 11.36
CA LYS A 66 0.61 -3.31 12.63
C LYS A 66 2.13 -3.38 12.83
N SER A 67 2.74 -4.55 12.68
CA SER A 67 4.19 -4.73 12.85
C SER A 67 4.99 -3.94 11.81
N LEU A 68 4.52 -3.87 10.56
CA LEU A 68 5.14 -3.05 9.52
C LEU A 68 5.04 -1.54 9.82
N LEU A 69 3.94 -1.08 10.40
CA LEU A 69 3.83 0.30 10.86
C LEU A 69 4.79 0.57 12.01
N GLU A 70 4.85 -0.34 12.99
CA GLU A 70 5.71 -0.18 14.17
C GLU A 70 7.20 -0.12 13.79
N SER A 71 7.62 -0.87 12.77
CA SER A 71 9.02 -0.83 12.29
C SER A 71 9.44 0.50 11.68
N HIS A 72 8.49 1.34 11.26
CA HIS A 72 8.76 2.64 10.61
C HIS A 72 8.35 3.85 11.45
N ALA A 73 7.40 3.68 12.36
CA ALA A 73 6.79 4.78 13.12
C ALA A 73 6.96 4.64 14.64
N GLY A 74 7.59 3.57 15.12
CA GLY A 74 7.72 3.27 16.54
C GLY A 74 6.55 2.46 17.08
N HIS A 75 6.67 2.03 18.34
CA HIS A 75 5.70 1.12 18.96
C HIS A 75 4.29 1.73 19.08
N ILE A 76 3.27 0.94 18.78
CA ILE A 76 1.86 1.31 18.88
C ILE A 76 1.25 0.57 20.07
N ASP A 77 1.25 1.23 21.23
CA ASP A 77 0.57 0.74 22.44
C ASP A 77 -0.93 1.01 22.36
N HIS A 78 -1.60 0.26 21.48
CA HIS A 78 -3.05 0.23 21.38
C HIS A 78 -3.53 -1.20 21.60
N ARG A 79 -4.31 -1.39 22.68
CA ARG A 79 -4.81 -2.69 23.13
C ARG A 79 -6.26 -2.95 22.74
N GLU A 80 -6.98 -1.90 22.38
CA GLU A 80 -8.36 -1.97 21.92
C GLU A 80 -8.45 -2.10 20.39
N LYS A 81 -9.66 -2.20 19.85
CA LYS A 81 -9.86 -2.12 18.40
C LYS A 81 -9.47 -0.74 17.90
N PHE A 82 -8.83 -0.68 16.75
CA PHE A 82 -8.56 0.57 16.05
C PHE A 82 -9.85 1.07 15.42
N THR A 83 -10.13 2.37 15.58
CA THR A 83 -11.25 3.06 14.93
C THR A 83 -10.73 4.13 13.98
N VAL A 84 -11.61 4.67 13.14
CA VAL A 84 -11.28 5.77 12.22
C VAL A 84 -10.72 6.96 12.99
N GLU A 85 -11.31 7.29 14.13
CA GLU A 85 -10.90 8.41 14.98
C GLU A 85 -9.48 8.22 15.51
N VAL A 86 -9.17 7.03 16.03
CA VAL A 86 -7.82 6.70 16.54
C VAL A 86 -6.78 6.80 15.42
N VAL A 87 -7.07 6.24 14.25
CA VAL A 87 -6.16 6.32 13.09
C VAL A 87 -5.92 7.77 12.68
N ASN A 88 -6.98 8.57 12.60
CA ASN A 88 -6.90 9.93 12.09
C ASN A 88 -6.26 10.93 13.06
N ARG A 89 -6.34 10.67 14.36
CA ARG A 89 -5.80 11.51 15.43
C ARG A 89 -4.39 11.09 15.85
N ASP A 90 -4.17 9.80 16.09
CA ASP A 90 -3.02 9.31 16.84
C ASP A 90 -1.98 8.58 15.97
N LEU A 91 -2.39 8.04 14.82
CA LEU A 91 -1.53 7.20 13.97
C LEU A 91 -1.16 7.89 12.66
N LYS A 92 -0.33 8.93 12.74
CA LYS A 92 0.09 9.75 11.58
C LYS A 92 0.55 8.89 10.39
N ARG A 93 1.43 7.91 10.63
CA ARG A 93 1.96 7.07 9.54
C ARG A 93 0.88 6.20 8.90
N ALA A 94 -0.03 5.64 9.69
CA ALA A 94 -1.14 4.84 9.18
C ALA A 94 -2.08 5.69 8.31
N LYS A 95 -2.39 6.92 8.76
CA LYS A 95 -3.16 7.90 7.99
C LYS A 95 -2.51 8.24 6.65
N GLU A 96 -1.19 8.50 6.63
CA GLU A 96 -0.44 8.77 5.40
C GLU A 96 -0.52 7.60 4.41
N VAL A 97 -0.43 6.35 4.90
CA VAL A 97 -0.58 5.15 4.07
C VAL A 97 -1.99 5.08 3.50
N GLY A 98 -3.03 5.30 4.32
CA GLY A 98 -4.42 5.36 3.86
C GLY A 98 -4.65 6.41 2.77
N GLN A 99 -4.08 7.61 2.93
CA GLN A 99 -4.11 8.65 1.88
C GLN A 99 -3.35 8.22 0.61
N GLY A 100 -2.23 7.52 0.77
CA GLY A 100 -1.49 6.92 -0.34
C GLY A 100 -2.33 5.94 -1.14
N VAL A 101 -3.05 5.05 -0.47
CA VAL A 101 -3.98 4.08 -1.07
C VAL A 101 -5.09 4.79 -1.85
N VAL A 102 -5.73 5.81 -1.26
CA VAL A 102 -6.78 6.58 -1.94
C VAL A 102 -6.23 7.27 -3.19
N ARG A 103 -5.05 7.90 -3.10
CA ARG A 103 -4.42 8.53 -4.27
C ARG A 103 -4.08 7.53 -5.38
N PHE A 104 -3.59 6.35 -5.00
CA PHE A 104 -3.27 5.28 -5.95
C PHE A 104 -4.50 4.84 -6.74
N PHE A 105 -5.58 4.48 -6.06
CA PHE A 105 -6.81 4.04 -6.74
C PHE A 105 -7.50 5.17 -7.50
N THR A 106 -7.45 6.41 -6.98
CA THR A 106 -7.97 7.57 -7.72
C THR A 106 -7.24 7.77 -9.04
N LYS A 107 -5.90 7.66 -9.04
CA LYS A 107 -5.10 7.77 -10.26
C LYS A 107 -5.44 6.67 -11.27
N ILE A 108 -5.65 5.44 -10.80
CA ILE A 108 -6.01 4.31 -11.68
C ILE A 108 -7.43 4.48 -12.25
N SER A 109 -8.37 5.00 -11.46
CA SER A 109 -9.75 5.24 -11.91
C SER A 109 -9.94 6.44 -12.83
N ALA A 110 -8.92 7.28 -13.01
CA ALA A 110 -8.98 8.51 -13.81
C ALA A 110 -8.36 8.34 -15.22
N ASN A 111 -7.68 7.23 -15.47
CA ASN A 111 -7.16 6.83 -16.78
C ASN A 111 -8.15 5.91 -17.49
#